data_AF-A0A0S8IPY8-F1
#
_entry.id   AF-A0A0S8IPY8-F1
#
_cell.length_a   1.000
_cell.length_b   1.000
_cell.length_c   1.000
_cell.angle_alpha   90.00
_cell.angle_beta   90.00
_cell.angle_gamma   90.00
#
_symmetry.space_group_name_H-M   'P 1'
#
loop_
_entity.id
_entity.type
_entity.pdbx_description
1 polymer ?
#
loop_
_entity_poly.entity_id
_entity_poly.type
_entity_poly.pdbx_seq_one_letter_code
_entity_poly.pdbx_strand_id
1 'polypeptide(L)'
;MKRGIGLKKTCLLFLLFILVTPTTFRSNFAQTSNNVIKHYQSGELGEAKRILLNQLAEDRENPKILFYLGKMEEKGELSRKYFEDVTDRFPDWINSDKAELLLCKYEFCKGMHVATVDLAERLELNFPQNEMIPEALWIWGCALLAMDQSDSALLQFDKIMKSFPASNWAGWAQLGKGDCHFADENYNQAVVEYNKVLDGGKDSGVFPFALSGLVSCFNQLENAEKALLYYNLLKERYPNSLESVENPAEKMSPKSKTKDKTQAERLAGVKYTIQLGVFGIKENALRLRSRFEKQGYSIVIKSKVISGKKYSVVQLGSFTSYEEALKLKKTLESQTNESYRIVIK
;
A
#
# COMPACT_ATOMS: atom_id res chain seq x y z
N MET A 1 -71.73 -37.45 -57.16
CA MET A 1 -70.57 -37.93 -57.93
C MET A 1 -69.33 -37.19 -57.49
N LYS A 2 -68.40 -37.90 -56.84
CA LYS A 2 -67.10 -37.42 -56.35
C LYS A 2 -66.09 -37.34 -57.51
N ARG A 3 -65.20 -36.35 -57.52
CA ARG A 3 -64.03 -36.26 -58.42
C ARG A 3 -62.72 -36.33 -57.61
N GLY A 4 -61.82 -37.23 -58.04
CA GLY A 4 -60.35 -37.31 -57.85
C GLY A 4 -59.82 -37.36 -56.41
N ILE A 5 -59.30 -38.45 -55.84
CA ILE A 5 -58.17 -39.33 -56.21
C ILE A 5 -56.87 -38.56 -56.50
N GLY A 6 -55.90 -38.71 -55.59
CA GLY A 6 -54.52 -38.24 -55.75
C GLY A 6 -53.61 -38.55 -54.55
N LEU A 7 -53.63 -39.78 -54.03
CA LEU A 7 -52.62 -40.28 -53.09
C LEU A 7 -51.33 -40.63 -53.87
N LYS A 8 -50.17 -40.02 -53.54
CA LYS A 8 -48.86 -40.57 -53.87
C LYS A 8 -47.82 -40.34 -52.76
N LYS A 9 -47.50 -41.46 -52.09
CA LYS A 9 -46.17 -42.00 -51.76
C LYS A 9 -45.18 -41.13 -50.95
N THR A 10 -45.08 -41.50 -49.68
CA THR A 10 -43.85 -41.72 -48.90
C THR A 10 -42.55 -41.79 -49.72
N CYS A 11 -41.58 -40.94 -49.38
CA CYS A 11 -40.16 -41.26 -49.52
C CYS A 11 -39.42 -40.76 -48.26
N LEU A 12 -38.95 -41.74 -47.50
CA LEU A 12 -38.01 -41.64 -46.40
C LEU A 12 -36.70 -41.07 -46.95
N LEU A 13 -36.27 -39.89 -46.50
CA LEU A 13 -34.88 -39.47 -46.66
C LEU A 13 -34.34 -39.00 -45.31
N PHE A 14 -33.56 -39.90 -44.70
CA PHE A 14 -32.56 -39.61 -43.70
C PHE A 14 -31.69 -38.44 -44.20
N LEU A 15 -31.87 -37.26 -43.62
CA LEU A 15 -30.82 -36.24 -43.61
C LEU A 15 -30.28 -36.19 -42.18
N LEU A 16 -29.18 -36.94 -42.02
CA LEU A 16 -28.17 -36.76 -40.99
C LEU A 16 -27.84 -35.26 -40.93
N PHE A 17 -28.48 -34.51 -40.04
CA PHE A 17 -27.87 -33.31 -39.52
C PHE A 17 -26.71 -33.79 -38.65
N ILE A 18 -25.54 -33.88 -39.28
CA ILE A 18 -24.29 -33.97 -38.57
C ILE A 18 -24.28 -32.78 -37.62
N LEU A 19 -24.43 -33.07 -36.33
CA LEU A 19 -23.95 -32.25 -35.24
C LEU A 19 -22.46 -31.99 -35.53
N VAL A 20 -22.17 -30.95 -36.30
CA VAL A 20 -20.88 -30.28 -36.21
C VAL A 20 -20.94 -29.57 -34.87
N THR A 21 -20.66 -30.33 -33.82
CA THR A 21 -20.34 -29.78 -32.51
C THR A 21 -19.28 -28.71 -32.71
N PRO A 22 -19.34 -27.57 -32.01
CA PRO A 22 -18.33 -26.52 -32.09
C PRO A 22 -17.05 -26.95 -31.36
N THR A 23 -16.40 -28.03 -31.80
CA THR A 23 -15.10 -28.46 -31.29
C THR A 23 -13.97 -27.65 -31.90
N THR A 24 -14.10 -27.20 -33.16
CA THR A 24 -13.13 -26.29 -33.81
C THR A 24 -13.27 -24.83 -33.37
N PHE A 25 -14.47 -24.40 -32.95
CA PHE A 25 -14.70 -23.06 -32.44
C PHE A 25 -14.11 -22.88 -31.03
N ARG A 26 -14.26 -23.89 -30.16
CA ARG A 26 -13.65 -23.88 -28.82
C ARG A 26 -12.11 -23.89 -28.86
N SER A 27 -11.51 -24.59 -29.83
CA SER A 27 -10.04 -24.68 -29.94
C SER A 27 -9.41 -23.37 -30.41
N ASN A 28 -10.02 -22.69 -31.39
CA ASN A 28 -9.50 -21.40 -31.88
C ASN A 28 -9.66 -20.30 -30.82
N PHE A 29 -10.80 -20.23 -30.13
CA PHE A 29 -11.08 -19.22 -29.10
C PHE A 29 -10.13 -19.31 -27.89
N ALA A 30 -9.82 -20.54 -27.44
CA ALA A 30 -8.85 -20.77 -26.37
C ALA A 30 -7.43 -20.33 -26.78
N GLN A 31 -7.04 -20.53 -28.05
CA GLN A 31 -5.75 -20.10 -28.59
C GLN A 31 -5.64 -18.56 -28.69
N THR A 32 -6.71 -17.87 -29.11
CA THR A 32 -6.68 -16.40 -29.25
C THR A 32 -6.71 -15.69 -27.88
N SER A 33 -7.44 -16.25 -26.92
CA SER A 33 -7.49 -15.77 -25.53
C SER A 33 -6.13 -15.76 -24.81
N ASN A 34 -5.25 -16.71 -25.14
CA ASN A 34 -3.91 -16.79 -24.57
C ASN A 34 -2.95 -15.79 -25.24
N ASN A 35 -3.14 -15.50 -26.53
CA ASN A 35 -2.34 -14.53 -27.27
C ASN A 35 -2.58 -13.09 -26.78
N VAL A 36 -3.83 -12.71 -26.48
CA VAL A 36 -4.14 -11.36 -25.97
C VAL A 36 -3.50 -11.11 -24.60
N ILE A 37 -3.59 -12.07 -23.67
CA ILE A 37 -2.95 -11.94 -22.35
C ILE A 37 -1.44 -11.82 -22.51
N LYS A 38 -0.85 -12.55 -23.46
CA LYS A 38 0.58 -12.48 -23.77
C LYS A 38 0.99 -11.09 -24.29
N HIS A 39 0.26 -10.51 -25.25
CA HIS A 39 0.53 -9.15 -25.75
C HIS A 39 0.30 -8.08 -24.67
N TYR A 40 -0.74 -8.25 -23.85
CA TYR A 40 -0.99 -7.39 -22.69
C TYR A 40 0.16 -7.45 -21.67
N GLN A 41 0.63 -8.66 -21.36
CA GLN A 41 1.76 -8.86 -20.44
C GLN A 41 3.10 -8.42 -21.03
N SER A 42 3.27 -8.43 -22.36
CA SER A 42 4.48 -7.93 -23.04
C SER A 42 4.50 -6.41 -23.22
N GLY A 43 3.42 -5.70 -22.88
CA GLY A 43 3.31 -4.24 -23.00
C GLY A 43 2.90 -3.76 -24.40
N GLU A 44 2.55 -4.68 -25.31
CA GLU A 44 2.08 -4.37 -26.66
C GLU A 44 0.58 -4.02 -26.67
N LEU A 45 0.22 -2.98 -25.90
CA LEU A 45 -1.18 -2.65 -25.60
C LEU A 45 -2.01 -2.28 -26.85
N GLY A 46 -1.40 -1.62 -27.83
CA GLY A 46 -2.08 -1.25 -29.08
C GLY A 46 -2.54 -2.47 -29.90
N GLU A 47 -1.69 -3.48 -30.00
CA GLU A 47 -2.00 -4.71 -30.74
C GLU A 47 -2.99 -5.58 -29.96
N ALA A 48 -2.82 -5.69 -28.64
CA ALA A 48 -3.78 -6.38 -27.78
C ALA A 48 -5.18 -5.74 -27.88
N LYS A 49 -5.27 -4.40 -27.86
CA LYS A 49 -6.54 -3.66 -28.02
C LYS A 49 -7.17 -3.91 -29.38
N ARG A 50 -6.38 -3.89 -30.47
CA ARG A 50 -6.86 -4.17 -31.83
C ARG A 50 -7.46 -5.57 -31.95
N ILE A 51 -6.78 -6.58 -31.41
CA ILE A 51 -7.27 -7.97 -31.40
C ILE A 51 -8.58 -8.07 -30.63
N LEU A 52 -8.66 -7.46 -29.45
CA LEU A 52 -9.87 -7.48 -28.62
C LEU A 52 -11.06 -6.77 -29.27
N LEU A 53 -10.85 -5.63 -29.93
CA LEU A 53 -11.92 -4.91 -30.62
C LEU A 53 -12.49 -5.73 -31.79
N ASN A 54 -11.63 -6.45 -32.53
CA ASN A 54 -12.09 -7.37 -33.57
C ASN A 54 -12.91 -8.53 -32.97
N GLN A 55 -12.47 -9.09 -31.84
CA GLN A 55 -13.21 -10.16 -31.17
C GLN A 55 -14.54 -9.68 -30.59
N LEU A 56 -14.59 -8.45 -30.06
CA LEU A 56 -15.83 -7.86 -29.53
C LEU A 56 -16.90 -7.73 -30.63
N ALA A 57 -16.50 -7.55 -31.89
CA ALA A 57 -17.45 -7.50 -33.01
C ALA A 57 -18.15 -8.85 -33.23
N GLU A 58 -17.50 -9.96 -32.88
CA GLU A 58 -18.00 -11.33 -33.01
C GLU A 58 -18.70 -11.83 -31.74
N ASP A 59 -18.20 -11.43 -30.57
CA ASP A 59 -18.70 -11.81 -29.25
C ASP A 59 -18.82 -10.57 -28.33
N ARG A 60 -19.95 -9.87 -28.46
CA ARG A 60 -20.25 -8.64 -27.71
C ARG A 60 -20.49 -8.88 -26.22
N GLU A 61 -20.75 -10.13 -25.83
CA GLU A 61 -21.18 -10.53 -24.48
C GLU A 61 -20.05 -11.20 -23.70
N ASN A 62 -18.80 -10.86 -24.02
CA ASN A 62 -17.65 -11.50 -23.39
C ASN A 62 -17.06 -10.64 -22.25
N PRO A 63 -17.28 -10.98 -20.97
CA PRO A 63 -16.78 -10.19 -19.85
C PRO A 63 -15.25 -10.09 -19.82
N LYS A 64 -14.54 -11.10 -20.33
CA LYS A 64 -13.09 -11.08 -20.42
C LYS A 64 -12.61 -10.00 -21.40
N ILE A 65 -13.24 -9.90 -22.58
CA ILE A 65 -12.88 -8.88 -23.58
C ILE A 65 -13.12 -7.49 -23.01
N LEU A 66 -14.31 -7.25 -22.44
CA LEU A 66 -14.69 -5.98 -21.83
C LEU A 66 -13.70 -5.58 -20.72
N PHE A 67 -13.38 -6.49 -19.81
CA PHE A 67 -12.44 -6.23 -18.72
C PHE A 67 -11.04 -5.82 -19.22
N TYR A 68 -10.47 -6.55 -20.18
CA TYR A 68 -9.15 -6.20 -20.70
C TYR A 68 -9.16 -4.94 -21.57
N LEU A 69 -10.24 -4.66 -22.31
CA LEU A 69 -10.43 -3.37 -22.99
C LEU A 69 -10.47 -2.22 -21.98
N GLY A 70 -11.22 -2.37 -20.88
CA GLY A 70 -11.24 -1.41 -19.79
C GLY A 70 -9.85 -1.14 -19.22
N LYS A 71 -9.06 -2.19 -18.96
CA LYS A 71 -7.68 -2.07 -18.44
C LYS A 71 -6.69 -1.41 -19.40
N MET A 72 -6.95 -1.43 -20.70
CA MET A 72 -6.09 -0.85 -21.74
C MET A 72 -6.59 0.49 -22.26
N GLU A 73 -7.77 0.93 -21.82
CA GLU A 73 -8.37 2.16 -22.29
C GLU A 73 -7.74 3.36 -21.59
N GLU A 74 -7.18 4.28 -22.39
CA GLU A 74 -6.52 5.49 -21.90
C GLU A 74 -7.55 6.54 -21.44
N LYS A 75 -8.72 6.56 -22.08
CA LYS A 75 -9.81 7.45 -21.69
C LYS A 75 -10.53 6.86 -20.48
N GLY A 76 -10.28 7.43 -19.30
CA GLY A 76 -10.82 6.93 -18.03
C GLY A 76 -12.35 6.74 -18.04
N GLU A 77 -13.10 7.64 -18.67
CA GLU A 77 -14.56 7.55 -18.77
C GLU A 77 -15.02 6.33 -19.60
N LEU A 78 -14.27 5.97 -20.65
CA LEU A 78 -14.56 4.79 -21.47
C LEU A 78 -14.07 3.51 -20.77
N SER A 79 -12.93 3.57 -20.08
CA SER A 79 -12.43 2.49 -19.22
C SER A 79 -13.48 2.12 -18.16
N ARG A 80 -14.04 3.13 -17.49
CA ARG A 80 -15.14 2.98 -16.54
C ARG A 80 -16.33 2.28 -17.17
N LYS A 81 -16.78 2.70 -18.36
CA LYS A 81 -17.92 2.06 -19.04
C LYS A 81 -17.73 0.58 -19.28
N TYR A 82 -16.53 0.16 -19.67
CA TYR A 82 -16.23 -1.27 -19.83
C TYR A 82 -16.33 -2.05 -18.51
N PHE A 83 -15.88 -1.46 -17.39
CA PHE A 83 -15.99 -2.12 -16.09
C PHE A 83 -17.42 -2.14 -15.56
N GLU A 84 -18.22 -1.08 -15.78
CA GLU A 84 -19.66 -1.06 -15.49
C GLU A 84 -20.38 -2.18 -16.26
N ASP A 85 -20.11 -2.32 -17.56
CA ASP A 85 -20.67 -3.41 -18.36
C ASP A 85 -20.30 -4.79 -17.80
N VAL A 86 -19.07 -4.97 -17.29
CA VAL A 86 -18.66 -6.23 -16.65
C VAL A 86 -19.47 -6.49 -15.37
N THR A 87 -19.56 -5.50 -14.47
CA THR A 87 -20.22 -5.70 -13.17
C THR A 87 -21.73 -5.85 -13.29
N ASP A 88 -22.36 -5.13 -14.20
CA ASP A 88 -23.82 -5.08 -14.31
C ASP A 88 -24.38 -6.31 -15.04
N ARG A 89 -23.62 -6.82 -16.02
CA ARG A 89 -24.09 -7.89 -16.92
C ARG A 89 -23.53 -9.25 -16.58
N PHE A 90 -22.37 -9.29 -15.91
CA PHE A 90 -21.66 -10.52 -15.57
C PHE A 90 -21.23 -10.55 -14.10
N PRO A 91 -22.14 -10.32 -13.12
CA PRO A 91 -21.77 -10.21 -11.70
C PRO A 91 -21.06 -11.45 -11.15
N ASP A 92 -21.37 -12.65 -11.67
CA ASP A 92 -20.78 -13.93 -11.21
C ASP A 92 -19.46 -14.29 -11.91
N TRP A 93 -18.96 -13.44 -12.82
CA TRP A 93 -17.69 -13.71 -13.51
C TRP A 93 -16.49 -13.55 -12.57
N ILE A 94 -15.49 -14.42 -12.72
CA ILE A 94 -14.35 -14.57 -11.79
C ILE A 94 -13.48 -13.33 -11.57
N ASN A 95 -13.61 -12.28 -12.41
CA ASN A 95 -12.93 -11.01 -12.21
C ASN A 95 -13.90 -9.82 -12.11
N SER A 96 -15.18 -10.06 -11.83
CA SER A 96 -16.16 -8.98 -11.62
C SER A 96 -15.90 -8.21 -10.33
N ASP A 97 -15.43 -8.90 -9.29
CA ASP A 97 -14.82 -8.31 -8.10
C ASP A 97 -13.66 -7.35 -8.42
N LYS A 98 -12.78 -7.71 -9.36
CA LYS A 98 -11.67 -6.88 -9.81
C LYS A 98 -12.15 -5.69 -10.61
N ALA A 99 -13.15 -5.89 -11.47
CA ALA A 99 -13.77 -4.80 -12.24
C ALA A 99 -14.40 -3.78 -11.28
N GLU A 100 -15.08 -4.25 -10.25
CA GLU A 100 -15.69 -3.43 -9.22
C GLU A 100 -14.65 -2.66 -8.38
N LEU A 101 -13.54 -3.29 -7.98
CA LEU A 101 -12.44 -2.57 -7.33
C LEU A 101 -11.86 -1.48 -8.25
N LEU A 102 -11.73 -1.75 -9.56
CA LEU A 102 -11.23 -0.77 -10.53
C LEU A 102 -12.18 0.42 -10.69
N LEU A 103 -13.51 0.19 -10.65
CA LEU A 103 -14.50 1.27 -10.58
C LEU A 103 -14.34 2.09 -9.30
N CYS A 104 -14.22 1.42 -8.14
CA CYS A 104 -14.04 2.08 -6.85
C CYS A 104 -12.80 3.01 -6.87
N LYS A 105 -11.67 2.52 -7.40
CA LYS A 105 -10.43 3.29 -7.58
C LYS A 105 -10.60 4.46 -8.54
N TYR A 106 -11.32 4.26 -9.64
CA TYR A 106 -11.59 5.32 -10.61
C TYR A 106 -12.39 6.46 -9.98
N GLU A 107 -13.51 6.14 -9.31
CA GLU A 107 -14.35 7.14 -8.65
C GLU A 107 -13.59 7.86 -7.53
N PHE A 108 -12.77 7.13 -6.76
CA PHE A 108 -11.94 7.71 -5.72
C PHE A 108 -10.95 8.73 -6.29
N CYS A 109 -10.24 8.38 -7.37
CA CYS A 109 -9.32 9.28 -8.07
C CYS A 109 -10.02 10.50 -8.69
N LYS A 110 -11.31 10.40 -9.03
CA LYS A 110 -12.13 11.53 -9.52
C LYS A 110 -12.66 12.41 -8.37
N GLY A 111 -12.46 12.02 -7.12
CA GLY A 111 -13.03 12.70 -5.95
C GLY A 111 -14.52 12.43 -5.73
N MET A 112 -15.07 11.39 -6.37
CA MET A 112 -16.48 11.04 -6.29
C MET A 112 -16.75 10.16 -5.05
N HIS A 113 -16.53 10.73 -3.87
CA HIS A 113 -16.48 9.99 -2.61
C HIS A 113 -17.75 9.20 -2.26
N VAL A 114 -18.95 9.73 -2.58
CA VAL A 114 -20.22 9.00 -2.38
C VAL A 114 -20.26 7.73 -3.24
N ALA A 115 -19.95 7.85 -4.53
CA ALA A 115 -19.92 6.68 -5.43
C ALA A 115 -18.83 5.68 -5.01
N THR A 116 -17.69 6.16 -4.51
CA THR A 116 -16.64 5.30 -3.94
C THR A 116 -17.16 4.47 -2.76
N VAL A 117 -17.89 5.09 -1.83
CA VAL A 117 -18.49 4.39 -0.67
C VAL A 117 -19.46 3.31 -1.13
N ASP A 118 -20.39 3.64 -2.04
CA ASP A 118 -21.38 2.69 -2.55
C ASP A 118 -20.72 1.48 -3.21
N LEU A 119 -19.67 1.71 -4.01
CA LEU A 119 -18.91 0.64 -4.67
C LEU A 119 -18.11 -0.22 -3.68
N ALA A 120 -17.47 0.40 -2.68
CA ALA A 120 -16.70 -0.33 -1.69
C ALA A 120 -17.58 -1.18 -0.77
N GLU A 121 -18.75 -0.66 -0.38
CA GLU A 121 -19.75 -1.39 0.41
C GLU A 121 -20.28 -2.61 -0.37
N ARG A 122 -20.64 -2.41 -1.65
CA ARG A 122 -21.11 -3.50 -2.52
C ARG A 122 -20.05 -4.59 -2.70
N LEU A 123 -18.78 -4.20 -2.90
CA LEU A 123 -17.68 -5.16 -3.02
C LEU A 123 -17.49 -5.96 -1.73
N GLU A 124 -17.56 -5.31 -0.57
CA GLU A 124 -17.43 -6.00 0.72
C GLU A 124 -18.58 -6.98 0.96
N LEU A 125 -19.83 -6.58 0.68
CA LEU A 125 -21.01 -7.43 0.86
C LEU A 125 -20.95 -8.68 -0.01
N ASN A 126 -20.48 -8.53 -1.26
CA ASN A 126 -20.46 -9.62 -2.23
C ASN A 126 -19.22 -10.51 -2.10
N PHE A 127 -18.07 -9.98 -1.63
CA PHE A 127 -16.79 -10.68 -1.63
C PHE A 127 -16.00 -10.58 -0.30
N PRO A 128 -16.59 -10.85 0.88
CA PRO A 128 -16.06 -10.43 2.19
C PRO A 128 -14.71 -11.05 2.62
N GLN A 129 -14.22 -12.09 1.94
CA GLN A 129 -12.95 -12.78 2.25
C GLN A 129 -11.95 -12.74 1.09
N ASN A 130 -12.15 -11.83 0.14
CA ASN A 130 -11.29 -11.66 -1.01
C ASN A 130 -9.99 -10.92 -0.63
N GLU A 131 -8.87 -11.28 -1.27
CA GLU A 131 -7.54 -10.68 -1.07
C GLU A 131 -7.51 -9.17 -1.31
N MET A 132 -8.49 -8.66 -2.06
CA MET A 132 -8.63 -7.24 -2.42
C MET A 132 -9.45 -6.41 -1.42
N ILE A 133 -10.23 -7.04 -0.53
CA ILE A 133 -11.07 -6.31 0.43
C ILE A 133 -10.27 -5.31 1.29
N PRO A 134 -9.05 -5.59 1.77
CA PRO A 134 -8.27 -4.60 2.51
C PRO A 134 -7.98 -3.31 1.73
N GLU A 135 -7.78 -3.41 0.41
CA GLU A 135 -7.60 -2.23 -0.45
C GLU A 135 -8.90 -1.43 -0.55
N ALA A 136 -10.02 -2.11 -0.80
CA ALA A 136 -11.33 -1.46 -0.90
C ALA A 136 -11.75 -0.79 0.41
N LEU A 137 -11.54 -1.44 1.55
CA LEU A 137 -11.79 -0.86 2.88
C LEU A 137 -10.93 0.37 3.14
N TRP A 138 -9.68 0.37 2.66
CA TRP A 138 -8.80 1.52 2.82
C TRP A 138 -9.29 2.69 1.96
N ILE A 139 -9.65 2.44 0.70
CA ILE A 139 -10.24 3.43 -0.21
C ILE A 139 -11.55 3.99 0.39
N TRP A 140 -12.39 3.12 0.95
CA TRP A 140 -13.62 3.51 1.65
C TRP A 140 -13.31 4.45 2.82
N GLY A 141 -12.39 4.06 3.71
CA GLY A 141 -11.98 4.90 4.83
C GLY A 141 -11.45 6.27 4.38
N CYS A 142 -10.64 6.32 3.33
CA CYS A 142 -10.15 7.59 2.78
C CYS A 142 -11.27 8.45 2.18
N ALA A 143 -12.24 7.85 1.49
CA ALA A 143 -13.39 8.57 0.94
C ALA A 143 -14.27 9.16 2.06
N LEU A 144 -14.48 8.40 3.15
CA LEU A 144 -15.20 8.87 4.32
C LEU A 144 -14.47 10.04 5.00
N LEU A 145 -13.15 9.94 5.16
CA LEU A 145 -12.36 11.02 5.73
C LEU A 145 -12.43 12.30 4.88
N ALA A 146 -12.40 12.17 3.55
CA ALA A 146 -12.57 13.29 2.63
C ALA A 146 -13.96 13.95 2.71
N MET A 147 -14.95 13.24 3.24
CA MET A 147 -16.30 13.73 3.53
C MET A 147 -16.47 14.20 4.98
N ASP A 148 -15.39 14.35 5.75
CA ASP A 148 -15.41 14.75 7.17
C ASP A 148 -16.12 13.73 8.07
N GLN A 149 -16.12 12.46 7.68
CA GLN A 149 -16.74 11.35 8.41
C GLN A 149 -15.67 10.47 9.09
N SER A 150 -14.86 11.08 9.95
CA SER A 150 -13.73 10.43 10.65
C SER A 150 -14.15 9.18 11.44
N ASP A 151 -15.28 9.22 12.16
CA ASP A 151 -15.77 8.07 12.93
C ASP A 151 -16.07 6.86 12.02
N SER A 152 -16.75 7.11 10.90
CA SER A 152 -17.04 6.06 9.90
C SER A 152 -15.74 5.55 9.26
N ALA A 153 -14.79 6.43 8.97
CA ALA A 153 -13.50 6.06 8.40
C ALA A 153 -12.70 5.16 9.36
N LEU A 154 -12.68 5.49 10.65
CA LEU A 154 -12.06 4.69 11.70
C LEU A 154 -12.61 3.26 11.73
N LEU A 155 -13.92 3.07 11.54
CA LEU A 155 -14.52 1.74 11.48
C LEU A 155 -13.93 0.88 10.35
N GLN A 156 -13.71 1.46 9.17
CA GLN A 156 -13.16 0.72 8.03
C GLN A 156 -11.68 0.38 8.24
N PHE A 157 -10.88 1.32 8.75
CA PHE A 157 -9.48 1.05 9.08
C PHE A 157 -9.33 0.01 10.19
N ASP A 158 -10.17 0.07 11.23
CA ASP A 158 -10.22 -0.94 12.29
C ASP A 158 -10.56 -2.32 11.75
N LYS A 159 -11.44 -2.40 10.74
CA LYS A 159 -11.84 -3.66 10.10
C LYS A 159 -10.66 -4.32 9.39
N ILE A 160 -9.82 -3.55 8.72
CA ILE A 160 -8.56 -4.03 8.12
C ILE A 160 -7.66 -4.61 9.21
N MET A 161 -7.46 -3.87 10.31
CA MET A 161 -6.58 -4.30 11.40
C MET A 161 -7.07 -5.56 12.12
N LYS A 162 -8.40 -5.73 12.26
CA LYS A 162 -9.01 -6.87 12.95
C LYS A 162 -9.10 -8.11 12.05
N SER A 163 -9.52 -7.93 10.81
CA SER A 163 -9.86 -9.05 9.91
C SER A 163 -8.71 -9.42 8.98
N PHE A 164 -7.80 -8.47 8.68
CA PHE A 164 -6.71 -8.63 7.72
C PHE A 164 -5.35 -8.13 8.26
N PRO A 165 -4.93 -8.53 9.48
CA PRO A 165 -3.73 -7.99 10.14
C PRO A 165 -2.42 -8.30 9.40
N ALA A 166 -2.38 -9.34 8.56
CA ALA A 166 -1.21 -9.71 7.77
C ALA A 166 -1.18 -9.05 6.37
N SER A 167 -2.22 -8.29 6.00
CA SER A 167 -2.28 -7.62 4.70
C SER A 167 -1.29 -6.46 4.64
N ASN A 168 -0.82 -6.14 3.42
CA ASN A 168 0.02 -4.94 3.20
C ASN A 168 -0.72 -3.63 3.52
N TRP A 169 -2.05 -3.68 3.67
CA TRP A 169 -2.91 -2.55 4.00
C TRP A 169 -3.02 -2.27 5.50
N ALA A 170 -2.58 -3.19 6.38
CA ALA A 170 -2.61 -2.97 7.82
C ALA A 170 -1.81 -1.71 8.24
N GLY A 171 -0.62 -1.51 7.69
CA GLY A 171 0.17 -0.30 7.94
C GLY A 171 -0.52 0.97 7.44
N TRP A 172 -1.16 0.92 6.27
CA TRP A 172 -1.91 2.02 5.68
C TRP A 172 -3.20 2.34 6.44
N ALA A 173 -3.88 1.33 6.98
CA ALA A 173 -5.03 1.50 7.85
C ALA A 173 -4.63 2.15 9.19
N GLN A 174 -3.50 1.73 9.76
CA GLN A 174 -2.95 2.32 10.98
C GLN A 174 -2.55 3.79 10.78
N LEU A 175 -2.03 4.15 9.60
CA LEU A 175 -1.84 5.55 9.19
C LEU A 175 -3.19 6.28 9.11
N GLY A 176 -4.18 5.70 8.40
CA GLY A 176 -5.50 6.30 8.24
C GLY A 176 -6.22 6.59 9.55
N LYS A 177 -6.01 5.77 10.59
CA LYS A 177 -6.48 6.07 11.95
C LYS A 177 -5.83 7.32 12.55
N GLY A 178 -4.54 7.52 12.31
CA GLY A 178 -3.84 8.75 12.66
C GLY A 178 -4.42 9.95 11.91
N ASP A 179 -4.71 9.78 10.62
CA ASP A 179 -5.30 10.83 9.78
C ASP A 179 -6.72 11.22 10.26
N CYS A 180 -7.54 10.25 10.70
CA CYS A 180 -8.84 10.52 11.32
C CYS A 180 -8.70 11.37 12.59
N HIS A 181 -7.83 10.96 13.52
CA HIS A 181 -7.59 11.75 14.73
C HIS A 181 -6.99 13.12 14.43
N PHE A 182 -6.17 13.25 13.37
CA PHE A 182 -5.64 14.54 12.95
C PHE A 182 -6.73 15.46 12.41
N ALA A 183 -7.64 14.93 11.58
CA ALA A 183 -8.79 15.67 11.04
C ALA A 183 -9.70 16.18 12.17
N ASP A 184 -9.91 15.36 13.22
CA ASP A 184 -10.68 15.73 14.40
C ASP A 184 -9.92 16.63 15.40
N GLU A 185 -8.76 17.17 15.01
CA GLU A 185 -7.85 17.98 15.85
C GLU A 185 -7.35 17.28 17.13
N ASN A 186 -7.53 15.96 17.22
CA ASN A 186 -7.05 15.11 18.31
C ASN A 186 -5.56 14.77 18.12
N TYR A 187 -4.71 15.79 18.03
CA TYR A 187 -3.30 15.66 17.64
C TYR A 187 -2.49 14.71 18.55
N ASN A 188 -2.79 14.64 19.84
CA ASN A 188 -2.11 13.71 20.75
C ASN A 188 -2.42 12.24 20.40
N GLN A 189 -3.66 11.94 20.00
CA GLN A 189 -4.10 10.61 19.62
C GLN A 189 -3.58 10.27 18.21
N ALA A 190 -3.58 11.24 17.30
CA ALA A 190 -2.95 11.11 15.99
C ALA A 190 -1.46 10.72 16.13
N VAL A 191 -0.71 11.39 17.03
CA VAL A 191 0.68 11.03 17.36
C VAL A 191 0.80 9.58 17.83
N VAL A 192 -0.12 9.09 18.66
CA VAL A 192 -0.11 7.69 19.13
C VAL A 192 -0.28 6.74 17.95
N GLU A 193 -1.27 6.95 17.08
CA GLU A 193 -1.53 6.07 15.93
C GLU A 193 -0.41 6.13 14.88
N TYR A 194 0.17 7.31 14.61
CA TYR A 194 1.31 7.42 13.70
C TYR A 194 2.57 6.73 14.26
N ASN A 195 2.84 6.80 15.57
CA ASN A 195 3.96 6.08 16.16
C ASN A 195 3.76 4.55 16.07
N LYS A 196 2.53 4.04 16.18
CA LYS A 196 2.25 2.60 15.96
C LYS A 196 2.67 2.14 14.57
N VAL A 197 2.55 2.99 13.54
CA VAL A 197 3.05 2.68 12.19
C VAL A 197 4.57 2.45 12.21
N LEU A 198 5.31 3.29 12.94
CA LEU A 198 6.77 3.20 13.04
C LEU A 198 7.22 2.01 13.91
N ASP A 199 6.44 1.66 14.93
CA ASP A 199 6.72 0.55 15.85
C ASP A 199 6.48 -0.84 15.23
N GLY A 200 5.61 -0.93 14.21
CA GLY A 200 5.26 -2.17 13.51
C GLY A 200 6.43 -2.90 12.84
N GLY A 201 7.62 -2.27 12.79
CA GLY A 201 8.83 -2.83 12.21
C GLY A 201 8.75 -2.95 10.69
N LYS A 202 9.85 -3.41 10.08
CA LYS A 202 10.15 -3.37 8.63
C LYS A 202 9.78 -2.03 7.96
N ASP A 203 10.81 -1.23 7.73
CA ASP A 203 10.77 -0.07 6.83
C ASP A 203 9.88 -0.36 5.60
N SER A 204 8.79 0.39 5.48
CA SER A 204 7.72 0.15 4.51
C SER A 204 7.28 1.47 3.88
N GLY A 205 6.61 1.41 2.72
CA GLY A 205 6.20 2.59 1.97
C GLY A 205 5.29 3.57 2.72
N VAL A 206 4.70 3.16 3.85
CA VAL A 206 3.84 4.01 4.70
C VAL A 206 4.62 4.88 5.70
N PHE A 207 5.88 4.54 6.01
CA PHE A 207 6.68 5.26 7.02
C PHE A 207 6.86 6.75 6.72
N PRO A 208 7.16 7.17 5.47
CA PRO A 208 7.27 8.59 5.14
C PRO A 208 6.01 9.39 5.49
N PHE A 209 4.83 8.80 5.26
CA PHE A 209 3.55 9.43 5.53
C PHE A 209 3.28 9.56 7.03
N ALA A 210 3.60 8.53 7.82
CA ALA A 210 3.46 8.61 9.28
C ALA A 210 4.42 9.65 9.89
N LEU A 211 5.65 9.71 9.38
CA LEU A 211 6.61 10.76 9.79
C LEU A 211 6.11 12.15 9.42
N SER A 212 5.56 12.33 8.22
CA SER A 212 4.93 13.59 7.81
C SER A 212 3.76 13.95 8.74
N GLY A 213 2.88 13.00 9.04
CA GLY A 213 1.77 13.19 9.98
C GLY A 213 2.24 13.60 11.37
N LEU A 214 3.33 13.02 11.88
CA LEU A 214 3.95 13.43 13.13
C LEU A 214 4.51 14.86 13.09
N VAL A 215 5.16 15.25 11.99
CA VAL A 215 5.59 16.65 11.80
C VAL A 215 4.39 17.59 11.88
N SER A 216 3.32 17.30 11.16
CA SER A 216 2.09 18.09 11.18
C SER A 216 1.47 18.16 12.58
N CYS A 217 1.36 17.03 13.28
CA CYS A 217 0.84 17.00 14.66
C CYS A 217 1.67 17.89 15.60
N PHE A 218 3.00 17.77 15.55
CA PHE A 218 3.86 18.55 16.45
C PHE A 218 3.94 20.03 16.08
N ASN A 219 3.69 20.39 14.81
CA ASN A 219 3.47 21.78 14.44
C ASN A 219 2.18 22.33 15.08
N GLN A 220 1.08 21.58 15.03
CA GLN A 220 -0.19 21.99 15.64
C GLN A 220 -0.14 22.03 17.18
N LEU A 221 0.66 21.16 17.79
CA LEU A 221 0.93 21.15 19.23
C LEU A 221 1.99 22.19 19.66
N GLU A 222 2.43 23.06 18.76
CA GLU A 222 3.49 24.06 18.98
C GLU A 222 4.82 23.47 19.52
N ASN A 223 5.06 22.18 19.29
CA ASN A 223 6.26 21.48 19.70
C ASN A 223 7.27 21.44 18.56
N ALA A 224 7.87 22.61 18.28
CA ALA A 224 8.81 22.79 17.18
C ALA A 224 10.03 21.85 17.28
N GLU A 225 10.43 21.43 18.48
CA GLU A 225 11.55 20.52 18.68
C GLU A 225 11.25 19.11 18.16
N LYS A 226 10.09 18.56 18.50
CA LYS A 226 9.64 17.26 17.98
C LYS A 226 9.33 17.33 16.49
N ALA A 227 8.69 18.40 16.03
CA ALA A 227 8.44 18.60 14.60
C ALA A 227 9.76 18.56 13.81
N LEU A 228 10.79 19.28 14.28
CA LEU A 228 12.11 19.27 13.65
C LEU A 228 12.82 17.89 13.74
N LEU A 229 12.64 17.15 14.83
CA LEU A 229 13.15 15.78 14.97
C LEU A 229 12.59 14.86 13.87
N TYR A 230 11.27 14.78 13.75
CA TYR A 230 10.63 13.90 12.75
C TYR A 230 10.86 14.38 11.31
N TYR A 231 10.94 15.70 11.09
CA TYR A 231 11.31 16.26 9.80
C TYR A 231 12.73 15.85 9.37
N ASN A 232 13.70 15.90 10.28
CA ASN A 232 15.07 15.46 9.97
C ASN A 232 15.14 13.95 9.74
N LEU A 233 14.36 13.16 10.47
CA LEU A 233 14.27 11.72 10.24
C LEU A 233 13.68 11.39 8.86
N LEU A 234 12.63 12.12 8.46
CA LEU A 234 12.05 12.04 7.12
C LEU A 234 13.10 12.40 6.05
N LYS A 235 13.81 13.51 6.25
CA LYS A 235 14.88 13.97 5.35
C LYS A 235 16.02 12.96 5.18
N GLU A 236 16.48 12.37 6.27
CA GLU A 236 17.62 11.44 6.24
C GLU A 236 17.27 10.11 5.58
N ARG A 237 16.06 9.59 5.84
CA ARG A 237 15.68 8.24 5.41
C ARG A 237 14.87 8.21 4.12
N TYR A 238 14.13 9.27 3.83
CA TYR A 238 13.20 9.36 2.71
C TYR A 238 13.30 10.75 2.05
N PRO A 239 14.46 11.12 1.48
CA PRO A 239 14.67 12.46 0.94
C PRO A 239 13.67 12.83 -0.17
N ASN A 240 13.16 11.84 -0.92
CA ASN A 240 12.19 12.07 -2.00
C ASN A 240 10.76 12.33 -1.50
N SER A 241 10.46 12.14 -0.22
CA SER A 241 9.12 12.40 0.35
C SER A 241 9.04 13.73 1.11
N LEU A 242 10.04 14.61 0.95
CA LEU A 242 10.09 15.92 1.61
C LEU A 242 9.27 17.01 0.91
N GLU A 243 8.89 16.79 -0.35
CA GLU A 243 8.42 17.85 -1.25
C GLU A 243 7.16 18.58 -0.73
N SER A 244 6.35 17.91 0.10
CA SER A 244 5.12 18.45 0.69
C SER A 244 5.20 18.80 2.17
N VAL A 245 6.37 18.70 2.82
CA VAL A 245 6.51 18.89 4.27
C VAL A 245 7.23 20.19 4.58
N GLU A 246 6.54 21.14 5.20
CA GLU A 246 7.14 22.41 5.62
C GLU A 246 8.27 22.19 6.63
N ASN A 247 9.39 22.89 6.44
CA ASN A 247 10.54 22.83 7.34
C ASN A 247 10.25 23.59 8.65
N PRO A 248 10.10 22.90 9.80
CA PRO A 248 9.74 23.57 11.06
C PRO A 248 10.83 24.54 11.57
N ALA A 249 12.07 24.40 11.10
CA ALA A 249 13.20 25.24 11.52
C ALA A 249 13.07 26.72 11.07
N GLU A 250 12.23 27.01 10.09
CA GLU A 250 12.00 28.37 9.59
C GLU A 250 11.10 29.19 10.53
N LYS A 251 10.22 28.51 11.29
CA LYS A 251 9.32 29.12 12.28
C LYS A 251 9.96 29.24 13.67
N MET A 252 11.12 28.60 13.90
CA MET A 252 11.83 28.64 15.19
C MET A 252 12.62 29.95 15.38
N SER A 253 12.34 30.66 16.48
CA SER A 253 13.13 31.83 16.88
C SER A 253 14.61 31.48 17.10
N PRO A 254 15.57 32.38 16.80
CA PRO A 254 17.00 32.10 16.94
C PRO A 254 17.45 31.67 18.35
N LYS A 255 16.69 32.01 19.40
CA LYS A 255 16.99 31.69 20.80
C LYS A 255 16.61 30.26 21.22
N SER A 256 15.67 29.61 20.52
CA SER A 256 15.23 28.22 20.81
C SER A 256 16.16 27.15 20.20
N LYS A 257 17.01 27.53 19.25
CA LYS A 257 17.87 26.61 18.48
C LYS A 257 18.91 25.84 19.30
N THR A 258 19.18 26.19 20.55
CA THR A 258 20.34 25.66 21.29
C THR A 258 20.13 25.29 22.76
N LYS A 259 19.00 25.60 23.41
CA LYS A 259 18.86 25.37 24.86
C LYS A 259 17.95 24.22 25.30
N ASP A 260 16.89 23.87 24.55
CA ASP A 260 15.87 22.93 25.05
C ASP A 260 15.74 21.59 24.31
N LYS A 261 16.44 21.41 23.18
CA LYS A 261 16.46 20.14 22.40
C LYS A 261 16.73 18.89 23.25
N THR A 262 17.61 19.00 24.24
CA THR A 262 17.97 17.89 25.16
C THR A 262 16.84 17.63 26.19
N GLN A 263 16.01 18.62 26.51
CA GLN A 263 14.92 18.49 27.48
C GLN A 263 13.66 17.90 26.85
N ALA A 264 13.29 18.24 25.62
CA ALA A 264 12.15 17.60 24.96
C ALA A 264 12.42 16.15 24.55
N GLU A 265 13.66 15.80 24.15
CA GLU A 265 14.05 14.40 23.92
C GLU A 265 13.91 13.55 25.18
N ARG A 266 14.28 14.12 26.34
CA ARG A 266 14.08 13.49 27.65
C ARG A 266 12.61 13.33 28.02
N LEU A 267 11.76 14.34 27.76
CA LEU A 267 10.32 14.31 28.05
C LEU A 267 9.54 13.37 27.13
N ALA A 268 10.00 13.15 25.90
CA ALA A 268 9.40 12.24 24.93
C ALA A 268 9.69 10.76 25.20
N GLY A 269 10.58 10.45 26.16
CA GLY A 269 10.98 9.07 26.46
C GLY A 269 11.80 8.39 25.36
N VAL A 270 12.16 9.12 24.30
CA VAL A 270 12.94 8.60 23.17
C VAL A 270 14.35 8.28 23.65
N LYS A 271 14.81 7.07 23.36
CA LYS A 271 16.18 6.63 23.67
C LYS A 271 16.96 6.45 22.38
N TYR A 272 18.20 6.89 22.38
CA TYR A 272 19.13 6.72 21.27
C TYR A 272 20.22 5.72 21.63
N THR A 273 20.80 5.09 20.63
CA THR A 273 21.96 4.21 20.77
C THR A 273 22.89 4.39 19.57
N ILE A 274 24.19 4.15 19.76
CA ILE A 274 25.16 4.25 18.67
C ILE A 274 25.40 2.85 18.11
N GLN A 275 25.02 2.61 16.86
CA GLN A 275 25.34 1.37 16.18
C GLN A 275 26.79 1.38 15.71
N LEU A 276 27.60 0.49 16.31
CA LEU A 276 29.02 0.34 16.00
C LEU A 276 29.27 -0.59 14.81
N GLY A 277 28.36 -1.53 14.54
CA GLY A 277 28.50 -2.43 13.40
C GLY A 277 27.40 -3.47 13.27
N VAL A 278 27.32 -4.09 12.08
CA VAL A 278 26.41 -5.20 11.77
C VAL A 278 27.23 -6.34 11.18
N PHE A 279 27.20 -7.50 11.84
CA PHE A 279 28.07 -8.62 11.49
C PHE A 279 27.26 -9.86 11.13
N GLY A 280 27.58 -10.48 10.00
CA GLY A 280 27.02 -11.80 9.64
C GLY A 280 27.60 -12.94 10.49
N ILE A 281 28.76 -12.73 11.12
CA ILE A 281 29.44 -13.69 11.99
C ILE A 281 29.41 -13.16 13.42
N LYS A 282 28.89 -13.96 14.36
CA LYS A 282 28.66 -13.56 15.76
C LYS A 282 29.99 -13.24 16.48
N GLU A 283 31.05 -13.97 16.17
CA GLU A 283 32.38 -13.80 16.76
C GLU A 283 32.97 -12.42 16.46
N ASN A 284 32.71 -11.86 15.28
CA ASN A 284 33.15 -10.49 14.95
C ASN A 284 32.42 -9.45 15.81
N ALA A 285 31.13 -9.63 16.04
CA ALA A 285 30.35 -8.78 16.95
C ALA A 285 30.86 -8.89 18.40
N LEU A 286 31.21 -10.09 18.85
CA LEU A 286 31.78 -10.33 20.18
C LEU A 286 33.15 -9.66 20.35
N ARG A 287 34.02 -9.73 19.33
CA ARG A 287 35.33 -9.04 19.34
C ARG A 287 35.16 -7.52 19.43
N LEU A 288 34.25 -6.94 18.66
CA LEU A 288 33.97 -5.52 18.72
C LEU A 288 33.43 -5.12 20.10
N ARG A 289 32.50 -5.90 20.65
CA ARG A 289 31.99 -5.70 22.01
C ARG A 289 33.14 -5.68 23.03
N SER A 290 34.00 -6.70 23.04
CA SER A 290 35.11 -6.78 23.99
C SER A 290 36.12 -5.62 23.84
N ARG A 291 36.34 -5.11 22.62
CA ARG A 291 37.19 -3.92 22.40
C ARG A 291 36.64 -2.70 23.12
N PHE A 292 35.34 -2.45 23.02
CA PHE A 292 34.69 -1.28 23.62
C PHE A 292 34.39 -1.45 25.11
N GLU A 293 34.05 -2.66 25.57
CA GLU A 293 33.86 -2.95 27.01
C GLU A 293 35.16 -2.75 27.80
N LYS A 294 36.32 -3.09 27.22
CA LYS A 294 37.65 -2.81 27.83
C LYS A 294 37.93 -1.32 28.01
N GLN A 295 37.25 -0.46 27.25
CA GLN A 295 37.33 1.00 27.36
C GLN A 295 36.24 1.57 28.28
N GLY A 296 35.45 0.71 28.92
CA GLY A 296 34.39 1.09 29.87
C GLY A 296 33.02 1.33 29.25
N TYR A 297 32.81 1.03 27.96
CA TYR A 297 31.52 1.26 27.31
C TYR A 297 30.55 0.08 27.50
N SER A 298 29.27 0.40 27.74
CA SER A 298 28.19 -0.58 27.78
C SER A 298 27.72 -0.94 26.37
N ILE A 299 27.88 -2.20 25.97
CA ILE A 299 27.56 -2.70 24.64
C ILE A 299 26.44 -3.74 24.69
N VAL A 300 25.48 -3.61 23.77
CA VAL A 300 24.38 -4.57 23.55
C VAL A 300 24.52 -5.17 22.15
N ILE A 301 24.36 -6.48 22.04
CA ILE A 301 24.29 -7.17 20.75
C ILE A 301 22.85 -7.62 20.52
N LYS A 302 22.15 -7.03 19.55
CA LYS A 302 20.82 -7.45 19.12
C LYS A 302 20.93 -8.36 17.89
N SER A 303 19.99 -9.28 17.72
CA SER A 303 19.89 -10.07 16.48
C SER A 303 18.89 -9.43 15.52
N LYS A 304 19.26 -9.35 14.24
CA LYS A 304 18.40 -8.84 13.16
C LYS A 304 18.46 -9.78 11.96
N VAL A 305 17.32 -10.11 11.36
CA VAL A 305 17.26 -10.93 10.13
C VAL A 305 17.04 -10.00 8.94
N ILE A 306 17.90 -10.11 7.93
CA ILE A 306 17.83 -9.34 6.68
C ILE A 306 17.90 -10.35 5.54
N SER A 307 16.86 -10.42 4.71
CA SER A 307 16.76 -11.35 3.57
C SER A 307 17.03 -12.81 3.96
N GLY A 308 16.44 -13.27 5.08
CA GLY A 308 16.60 -14.63 5.60
C GLY A 308 17.94 -14.92 6.30
N LYS A 309 18.92 -14.00 6.25
CA LYS A 309 20.21 -14.14 6.91
C LYS A 309 20.23 -13.42 8.26
N LYS A 310 20.73 -14.10 9.30
CA LYS A 310 20.83 -13.57 10.66
C LYS A 310 22.10 -12.74 10.82
N TYR A 311 21.95 -11.53 11.35
CA TYR A 311 23.02 -10.60 11.66
C TYR A 311 23.03 -10.28 13.16
N SER A 312 24.22 -9.94 13.66
CA SER A 312 24.46 -9.42 14.99
C SER A 312 24.73 -7.92 14.89
N VAL A 313 23.85 -7.10 15.45
CA VAL A 313 23.96 -5.64 15.48
C VAL A 313 24.55 -5.23 16.82
N VAL A 314 25.71 -4.57 16.78
CA VAL A 314 26.44 -4.10 17.97
C VAL A 314 26.06 -2.65 18.22
N GLN A 315 25.51 -2.38 19.40
CA GLN A 315 24.99 -1.08 19.81
C GLN A 315 25.64 -0.63 21.13
N LEU A 316 26.01 0.64 21.22
CA LEU A 316 26.65 1.26 22.37
C LEU A 316 25.68 2.19 23.07
N GLY A 317 25.54 2.00 24.38
CA GLY A 317 24.85 2.92 25.28
C GLY A 317 23.34 3.03 25.04
N SER A 318 22.73 3.89 25.86
CA SER A 318 21.31 4.25 25.81
C SER A 318 21.19 5.69 26.25
N PHE A 319 21.15 6.61 25.29
CA PHE A 319 21.17 8.05 25.51
C PHE A 319 19.76 8.61 25.54
N THR A 320 19.52 9.58 26.40
CA THR A 320 18.21 10.24 26.48
C THR A 320 18.12 11.47 25.59
N SER A 321 19.21 11.81 24.89
CA SER A 321 19.26 12.86 23.88
C SER A 321 20.12 12.45 22.68
N TYR A 322 19.77 12.96 21.51
CA TYR A 322 20.55 12.76 20.29
C TYR A 322 21.90 13.47 20.40
N GLU A 323 21.94 14.62 21.07
CA GLU A 323 23.16 15.41 21.23
C GLU A 323 24.21 14.69 22.10
N GLU A 324 23.78 14.01 23.17
CA GLU A 324 24.65 13.16 23.99
C GLU A 324 25.23 12.02 23.16
N ALA A 325 24.38 11.34 22.38
CA ALA A 325 24.82 10.28 21.46
C ALA A 325 25.78 10.82 20.37
N LEU A 326 25.51 12.01 19.82
CA LEU A 326 26.32 12.64 18.78
C LEU A 326 27.69 13.08 19.29
N LYS A 327 27.75 13.66 20.49
CA LYS A 327 29.00 14.07 21.11
C LYS A 327 29.92 12.87 21.29
N LEU A 328 29.39 11.77 21.85
CA LEU A 328 30.16 10.55 22.01
C LEU A 328 30.54 9.92 20.67
N LYS A 329 29.61 9.86 19.70
CA LYS A 329 29.89 9.39 18.34
C LYS A 329 31.11 10.10 17.76
N LYS A 330 31.12 11.43 17.76
CA LYS A 330 32.23 12.23 17.20
C LYS A 330 33.56 11.93 17.90
N THR A 331 33.55 11.80 19.22
CA THR A 331 34.74 11.38 19.98
C THR A 331 35.24 10.01 19.53
N LEU A 332 34.35 9.03 19.41
CA LEU A 332 34.71 7.68 18.96
C LEU A 332 35.27 7.70 17.54
N GLU A 333 34.60 8.36 16.59
CA GLU A 333 35.05 8.44 15.19
C GLU A 333 36.45 9.09 15.08
N SER A 334 36.73 10.11 15.91
CA SER A 334 38.08 10.73 15.95
C SER A 334 39.18 9.81 16.50
N GLN A 335 38.83 8.89 17.41
CA GLN A 335 39.78 7.97 18.06
C GLN A 335 40.01 6.69 17.26
N THR A 336 38.98 6.20 16.57
CA THR A 336 39.02 4.93 15.86
C THR A 336 39.25 5.07 14.37
N ASN A 337 39.01 6.26 13.79
CA ASN A 337 38.97 6.49 12.35
C ASN A 337 37.96 5.57 11.63
N GLU A 338 36.87 5.21 12.33
CA GLU A 338 35.73 4.46 11.81
C GLU A 338 34.49 5.37 11.85
N SER A 339 33.46 5.05 11.06
CA SER A 339 32.19 5.79 11.10
C SER A 339 31.07 4.99 11.75
N TYR A 340 30.24 5.68 12.55
CA TYR A 340 29.14 5.08 13.30
C TYR A 340 27.80 5.75 13.00
N ARG A 341 26.71 5.08 13.37
CA ARG A 341 25.33 5.60 13.18
C ARG A 341 24.61 5.75 14.51
N ILE A 342 23.84 6.80 14.66
CA ILE A 342 22.90 6.94 15.78
C ILE A 342 21.57 6.35 15.35
N VAL A 343 20.95 5.57 16.23
CA VAL A 343 19.69 4.88 15.95
C VAL A 343 18.77 5.08 17.15
N ILE A 344 17.47 5.24 16.88
CA ILE A 344 16.46 5.22 17.94
C ILE A 344 16.33 3.77 18.44
N LYS A 345 16.26 3.60 19.77
CA LYS A 345 16.43 2.32 20.47
C LYS A 345 15.20 1.44 20.50
#